data_AF-A0A7S0PRN9-F1
#
_entry.id   AF-A0A7S0PRN9-F1
#
_cell.length_a   1.000
_cell.length_b   1.000
_cell.length_c   1.000
_cell.angle_alpha   90.00
_cell.angle_beta   90.00
_cell.angle_gamma   90.00
#
_symmetry.space_group_name_H-M   'P 1'
#
loop_
_entity.id
_entity.type
_entity.pdbx_description
1 polymer ?
#
loop_
_entity_poly.entity_id
_entity_poly.type
_entity_poly.pdbx_seq_one_letter_code
_entity_poly.pdbx_strand_id
1 'polypeptide(L)'
;MGAKRVTYYRRRTQGDTAGRSLTQGGQRHVIDLRPEAASPFISDLSPGQPQESLETTMYRAPMFRRVIRQDEAIYLLIRSPHGAMTMREITEYFTCGQQEPHIEVFQPNTDRLRDFEERAINSAVIHTLLKQRDEKVPEEDMRVKVSDIEKQFNRAIVGNDIKRRIRRRVVQPVRPPGTRRRADEWDDDADEFELNPGYRFEDDLMIHRMCPVEEVCAYDSMRAAKAKLEAGRDRDGIARIRKLIGTSMTQMQNAFQSVMRGTTPAQRKGLLDLELMLQLQPWNQTVEFLAAVGGRAVLHLNPSRRLREKTGKFYHYVRRQPPKEDQVSAQPKVKPGTVTGTDADLRKLTMPQSERILKGFGVPESTIKSLHRWKRIGLIRELSGAATADKNAEHSGLSRFARSLRVGIQQQMTEQKEAANKIFKNMRKMLSDKKGTRRARAGGGGSSDDDDDDGGSDD
;
A
#
# COMPACT_ATOMS: atom_id res chain seq x y z
N MET A 1 -21.04 -6.04 5.47
CA MET A 1 -20.13 -5.44 4.45
C MET A 1 -20.49 -6.00 3.09
N GLY A 2 -20.57 -5.15 2.06
CA GLY A 2 -20.87 -5.57 0.69
C GLY A 2 -19.61 -5.63 -0.18
N ALA A 3 -19.61 -6.53 -1.17
CA ALA A 3 -18.59 -6.59 -2.21
C ALA A 3 -19.25 -6.82 -3.57
N LYS A 4 -18.65 -6.31 -4.64
CA LYS A 4 -19.14 -6.46 -6.02
C LYS A 4 -18.14 -7.27 -6.84
N ARG A 5 -18.63 -8.26 -7.59
CA ARG A 5 -17.84 -8.89 -8.67
C ARG A 5 -17.97 -8.03 -9.92
N VAL A 6 -16.86 -7.45 -10.36
CA VAL A 6 -16.81 -6.55 -11.52
C VAL A 6 -15.88 -7.13 -12.57
N THR A 7 -16.28 -7.07 -13.84
CA THR A 7 -15.42 -7.45 -14.98
C THR A 7 -14.98 -6.18 -15.69
N TYR A 8 -13.69 -5.88 -15.65
CA TYR A 8 -13.11 -4.81 -16.46
C TYR A 8 -12.74 -5.33 -17.84
N TYR A 9 -13.14 -4.61 -18.87
CA TYR A 9 -12.79 -4.90 -20.26
C TYR A 9 -12.24 -3.62 -20.91
N ARG A 10 -10.98 -3.65 -21.34
CA ARG A 10 -10.39 -2.56 -22.13
C ARG A 10 -10.51 -2.91 -23.60
N ARG A 11 -11.17 -2.06 -24.37
CA ARG A 11 -11.35 -2.26 -25.81
C ARG A 11 -10.02 -2.28 -26.57
N ARG A 12 -9.94 -3.10 -27.63
CA ARG A 12 -8.80 -3.12 -28.57
C ARG A 12 -8.75 -1.87 -29.43
N THR A 13 -9.91 -1.45 -29.92
CA THR A 13 -10.12 -0.29 -30.80
C THR A 13 -11.39 0.44 -30.40
N GLN A 14 -11.65 1.63 -30.94
CA GLN A 14 -12.88 2.37 -30.65
C GLN A 14 -14.16 1.59 -31.04
N GLY A 15 -14.09 0.79 -32.10
CA GLY A 15 -15.19 -0.02 -32.64
C GLY A 15 -15.40 -1.38 -31.96
N ASP A 16 -14.55 -1.78 -31.00
CA ASP A 16 -14.67 -3.05 -30.29
C ASP A 16 -15.94 -3.07 -29.42
N THR A 17 -16.87 -3.98 -29.74
CA THR A 17 -18.14 -4.18 -29.04
C THR A 17 -18.14 -5.42 -28.14
N ALA A 18 -17.05 -6.19 -28.06
CA ALA A 18 -17.02 -7.45 -27.30
C ALA A 18 -17.25 -7.23 -25.80
N GLY A 19 -16.86 -6.08 -25.26
CA GLY A 19 -17.19 -5.67 -23.89
C GLY A 19 -18.69 -5.62 -23.61
N ARG A 20 -19.51 -5.20 -24.60
CA ARG A 20 -20.98 -5.19 -24.50
C ARG A 20 -21.57 -6.59 -24.59
N SER A 21 -20.94 -7.50 -25.33
CA SER A 21 -21.40 -8.89 -25.36
C SER A 21 -21.21 -9.59 -24.01
N LEU A 22 -20.21 -9.18 -23.21
CA LEU A 22 -19.99 -9.72 -21.87
C LEU A 22 -21.09 -9.36 -20.85
N THR A 23 -21.91 -8.33 -21.14
CA THR A 23 -23.07 -7.98 -20.30
C THR A 23 -24.35 -8.72 -20.69
N GLN A 24 -24.39 -9.31 -21.89
CA GLN A 24 -25.56 -10.05 -22.38
C GLN A 24 -25.73 -11.33 -21.53
N GLY A 25 -26.77 -11.37 -20.70
CA GLY A 25 -27.03 -12.42 -19.72
C GLY A 25 -27.21 -11.94 -18.28
N GLY A 26 -27.03 -10.64 -17.99
CA GLY A 26 -27.44 -9.99 -16.73
C GLY A 26 -26.67 -10.36 -15.45
N GLN A 27 -25.87 -11.44 -15.47
CA GLN A 27 -25.14 -11.92 -14.28
C GLN A 27 -23.79 -11.24 -14.03
N ARG A 28 -23.29 -10.39 -14.94
CA ARG A 28 -21.96 -9.79 -14.85
C ARG A 28 -22.04 -8.27 -14.90
N HIS A 29 -21.54 -7.62 -13.85
CA HIS A 29 -21.33 -6.18 -13.89
C HIS A 29 -20.02 -5.90 -14.65
N VAL A 30 -20.14 -5.44 -15.89
CA VAL A 30 -18.99 -5.14 -16.75
C VAL A 30 -18.75 -3.65 -16.81
N ILE A 31 -17.49 -3.24 -16.68
CA ILE A 31 -17.01 -1.88 -16.95
C ILE A 31 -16.23 -1.92 -18.27
N ASP A 32 -16.87 -1.39 -19.31
CA ASP A 32 -16.36 -1.33 -20.68
C ASP A 32 -15.55 -0.03 -20.89
N LEU A 33 -14.22 -0.17 -20.86
CA LEU A 33 -13.26 0.91 -20.91
C LEU A 33 -12.83 1.17 -22.36
N ARG A 34 -12.85 2.45 -22.76
CA ARG A 34 -12.29 2.91 -24.05
C ARG A 34 -10.78 2.59 -24.13
N PRO A 35 -10.19 2.48 -25.33
CA PRO A 35 -8.76 2.16 -25.48
C PRO A 35 -7.84 3.12 -24.71
N GLU A 36 -8.20 4.40 -24.62
CA GLU A 36 -7.42 5.47 -23.96
C GLU A 36 -7.75 5.63 -22.47
N ALA A 37 -8.77 4.94 -21.96
CA ALA A 37 -9.17 5.05 -20.57
C ALA A 37 -8.06 4.53 -19.64
N ALA A 38 -7.88 5.22 -18.50
CA ALA A 38 -6.94 4.78 -17.49
C ALA A 38 -7.34 3.42 -16.92
N SER A 39 -6.34 2.62 -16.58
CA SER A 39 -6.57 1.36 -15.89
C SER A 39 -7.10 1.61 -14.47
N PRO A 40 -8.06 0.81 -13.97
CA PRO A 40 -8.46 0.82 -12.57
C PRO A 40 -7.39 0.20 -11.66
N PHE A 41 -6.38 -0.47 -12.21
CA PHE A 41 -5.27 -1.04 -11.45
C PHE A 41 -4.01 -0.17 -11.58
N ILE A 42 -3.05 -0.35 -10.68
CA ILE A 42 -1.70 0.23 -10.83
C ILE A 42 -0.98 -0.28 -12.10
N SER A 43 -1.42 -1.44 -12.61
CA SER A 43 -0.99 -2.04 -13.87
C SER A 43 -2.00 -1.78 -14.99
N ASP A 44 -1.58 -1.81 -16.24
CA ASP A 44 -2.45 -1.75 -17.40
C ASP A 44 -3.27 -3.03 -17.56
N LEU A 45 -4.53 -2.84 -17.97
CA LEU A 45 -5.32 -3.92 -18.54
C LEU A 45 -4.91 -4.17 -19.99
N SER A 46 -4.72 -5.45 -20.32
CA SER A 46 -4.46 -5.89 -21.69
C SER A 46 -5.70 -5.66 -22.55
N PRO A 47 -5.59 -4.95 -23.69
CA PRO A 47 -6.72 -4.73 -24.58
C PRO A 47 -7.34 -6.05 -25.07
N GLY A 48 -8.67 -6.10 -25.08
CA GLY A 48 -9.45 -7.27 -25.47
C GLY A 48 -9.45 -8.42 -24.47
N GLN A 49 -8.85 -8.26 -23.30
CA GLN A 49 -8.80 -9.31 -22.29
C GLN A 49 -9.61 -8.93 -21.05
N PRO A 50 -10.71 -9.65 -20.74
CA PRO A 50 -11.46 -9.44 -19.52
C PRO A 50 -10.62 -9.70 -18.26
N GLN A 51 -10.81 -8.88 -17.24
CA GLN A 51 -10.26 -9.07 -15.91
C GLN A 51 -11.38 -8.95 -14.87
N GLU A 52 -11.70 -10.07 -14.21
CA GLU A 52 -12.61 -10.04 -13.06
C GLU A 52 -11.91 -9.45 -11.82
N SER A 53 -12.67 -8.79 -10.97
CA SER A 53 -12.20 -8.09 -9.79
C SER A 53 -13.24 -8.15 -8.67
N LEU A 54 -12.74 -8.25 -7.44
CA LEU A 54 -13.52 -8.02 -6.23
C LEU A 54 -13.40 -6.54 -5.87
N GLU A 55 -14.52 -5.81 -5.95
CA GLU A 55 -14.61 -4.41 -5.57
C GLU A 55 -15.27 -4.26 -4.21
N THR A 56 -14.61 -3.55 -3.31
CA THR A 56 -15.15 -3.16 -2.00
C THR A 56 -14.89 -1.67 -1.75
N THR A 57 -15.51 -1.12 -0.70
CA THR A 57 -15.19 0.23 -0.21
C THR A 57 -13.77 0.34 0.34
N MET A 58 -13.12 -0.78 0.68
CA MET A 58 -11.80 -0.81 1.33
C MET A 58 -10.63 -1.11 0.38
N TYR A 59 -10.86 -1.92 -0.66
CA TYR A 59 -9.86 -2.33 -1.63
C TYR A 59 -10.48 -2.90 -2.91
N ARG A 60 -9.65 -3.00 -3.95
CA ARG A 60 -9.86 -3.73 -5.19
C ARG A 60 -8.90 -4.91 -5.27
N ALA A 61 -9.30 -6.06 -5.80
CA ALA A 61 -8.39 -7.18 -6.04
C ALA A 61 -8.77 -7.99 -7.28
N PRO A 62 -7.83 -8.28 -8.21
CA PRO A 62 -8.13 -9.09 -9.39
C PRO A 62 -8.50 -10.51 -8.98
N MET A 63 -9.52 -11.09 -9.62
CA MET A 63 -10.01 -12.44 -9.35
C MET A 63 -9.66 -13.39 -10.50
N PHE A 64 -9.31 -14.62 -10.15
CA PHE A 64 -9.01 -15.69 -11.08
C PHE A 64 -9.89 -16.90 -10.76
N ARG A 65 -10.84 -17.20 -11.64
CA ARG A 65 -11.70 -18.37 -11.51
C ARG A 65 -10.89 -19.65 -11.55
N ARG A 66 -11.21 -20.59 -10.67
CA ARG A 66 -10.61 -21.92 -10.62
C ARG A 66 -11.56 -22.95 -11.22
N VAL A 67 -11.00 -24.00 -11.80
CA VAL A 67 -11.79 -25.11 -12.36
C VAL A 67 -11.92 -26.21 -11.32
N ILE A 68 -13.14 -26.52 -10.93
CA ILE A 68 -13.47 -27.77 -10.24
C ILE A 68 -13.46 -28.86 -11.31
N ARG A 69 -12.59 -29.87 -11.15
CA ARG A 69 -12.52 -30.97 -12.11
C ARG A 69 -13.76 -31.86 -12.01
N GLN A 70 -14.03 -32.64 -13.05
CA GLN A 70 -15.21 -33.52 -13.07
C GLN A 70 -15.13 -34.64 -12.02
N ASP A 71 -13.92 -35.02 -11.62
CA ASP A 71 -13.61 -35.99 -10.57
C ASP A 71 -13.42 -35.35 -9.19
N GLU A 72 -13.62 -34.04 -9.05
CA GLU A 72 -13.49 -33.30 -7.80
C GLU A 72 -14.83 -32.67 -7.41
N ALA A 73 -15.20 -32.73 -6.13
CA ALA A 73 -16.32 -32.00 -5.58
C ALA A 73 -15.88 -31.29 -4.29
N ILE A 74 -16.24 -30.01 -4.16
CA ILE A 74 -15.88 -29.21 -2.99
C ILE A 74 -17.17 -28.87 -2.25
N TYR A 75 -17.20 -29.15 -0.94
CA TYR A 75 -18.35 -28.88 -0.10
C TYR A 75 -18.01 -27.88 1.01
N LEU A 76 -18.94 -26.98 1.29
CA LEU A 76 -18.92 -26.10 2.45
C LEU A 76 -19.73 -26.73 3.58
N LEU A 77 -19.07 -27.06 4.69
CA LEU A 77 -19.72 -27.49 5.92
C LEU A 77 -20.05 -26.26 6.79
N ILE A 78 -21.31 -26.13 7.19
CA ILE A 78 -21.83 -24.98 7.95
C ILE A 78 -22.37 -25.49 9.29
N ARG A 79 -21.81 -24.98 10.39
CA ARG A 79 -22.31 -25.22 11.74
C ARG A 79 -23.13 -24.02 12.22
N SER A 80 -24.39 -24.24 12.54
CA SER A 80 -25.26 -23.21 13.14
C SER A 80 -24.92 -22.98 14.62
N PRO A 81 -25.35 -21.84 15.23
CA PRO A 81 -25.17 -21.58 16.66
C PRO A 81 -25.77 -22.66 17.57
N HIS A 82 -26.84 -23.34 17.13
CA HIS A 82 -27.49 -24.43 17.87
C HIS A 82 -26.86 -25.81 17.62
N GLY A 83 -25.74 -25.87 16.89
CA GLY A 83 -24.98 -27.09 16.64
C GLY A 83 -25.43 -27.89 15.42
N ALA A 84 -26.52 -27.51 14.75
CA ALA A 84 -26.94 -28.17 13.50
C ALA A 84 -25.87 -27.99 12.42
N MET A 85 -25.55 -29.09 11.72
CA MET A 85 -24.60 -29.14 10.61
C MET A 85 -25.36 -29.21 9.29
N THR A 86 -25.00 -28.37 8.33
CA THR A 86 -25.51 -28.42 6.95
C THR A 86 -24.34 -28.42 5.98
N MET A 87 -24.54 -28.99 4.79
CA MET A 87 -23.51 -29.06 3.76
C MET A 87 -24.06 -28.46 2.46
N ARG A 88 -23.23 -27.69 1.75
CA ARG A 88 -23.56 -27.11 0.45
C ARG A 88 -22.42 -27.36 -0.53
N GLU A 89 -22.75 -27.81 -1.74
CA GLU A 89 -21.77 -27.93 -2.81
C GLU A 89 -21.31 -26.54 -3.29
N ILE A 90 -20.00 -26.37 -3.49
CA ILE A 90 -19.40 -25.18 -4.08
C ILE A 90 -19.32 -25.40 -5.60
N THR A 91 -20.04 -24.59 -6.36
CA THR A 91 -20.07 -24.67 -7.84
C THR A 91 -19.02 -23.79 -8.51
N GLU A 92 -18.61 -22.72 -7.84
CA GLU A 92 -17.59 -21.80 -8.32
C GLU A 92 -16.71 -21.30 -7.15
N TYR A 93 -15.40 -21.21 -7.40
CA TYR A 93 -14.48 -20.56 -6.46
C TYR A 93 -13.39 -19.81 -7.22
N PHE A 94 -12.81 -18.83 -6.54
CA PHE A 94 -11.89 -17.87 -7.12
C PHE A 94 -10.66 -17.72 -6.24
N THR A 95 -9.52 -17.50 -6.88
CA THR A 95 -8.33 -17.01 -6.19
C THR A 95 -8.26 -15.50 -6.40
N CYS A 96 -8.26 -14.74 -5.31
CA CYS A 96 -8.02 -13.30 -5.37
C CYS A 96 -6.50 -13.04 -5.42
N GLY A 97 -6.10 -12.14 -6.31
CA GLY A 97 -4.76 -11.59 -6.35
C GLY A 97 -4.53 -10.56 -5.25
N GLN A 98 -3.43 -9.83 -5.38
CA GLN A 98 -3.07 -8.83 -4.38
C GLN A 98 -4.05 -7.66 -4.35
N GLN A 99 -4.36 -7.20 -3.14
CA GLN A 99 -5.23 -6.06 -2.90
C GLN A 99 -4.53 -4.72 -3.25
N GLU A 100 -5.28 -3.87 -3.92
CA GLU A 100 -5.03 -2.46 -4.16
C GLU A 100 -5.95 -1.66 -3.22
N PRO A 101 -5.43 -1.11 -2.11
CA PRO A 101 -6.26 -0.50 -1.08
C PRO A 101 -6.90 0.81 -1.52
N HIS A 102 -8.13 1.05 -1.06
CA HIS A 102 -8.87 2.31 -1.20
C HIS A 102 -8.85 3.15 0.08
N ILE A 103 -8.56 2.53 1.23
CA ILE A 103 -8.46 3.19 2.53
C ILE A 103 -7.09 2.99 3.17
N GLU A 104 -6.69 3.95 3.98
CA GLU A 104 -5.46 3.86 4.78
C GLU A 104 -5.73 3.06 6.07
N VAL A 105 -4.82 2.14 6.37
CA VAL A 105 -4.79 1.46 7.67
C VAL A 105 -4.17 2.37 8.71
N PHE A 106 -4.76 2.44 9.91
CA PHE A 106 -4.26 3.30 10.98
C PHE A 106 -2.81 2.96 11.35
N GLN A 107 -2.00 4.00 11.53
CA GLN A 107 -0.68 3.84 12.12
C GLN A 107 -0.78 3.92 13.65
N PRO A 108 -0.13 3.02 14.41
CA PRO A 108 -0.07 3.09 15.86
C PRO A 108 0.45 4.43 16.39
N ASN A 109 -0.04 4.86 17.55
CA ASN A 109 0.40 6.07 18.26
C ASN A 109 0.25 7.39 17.47
N THR A 110 -0.69 7.47 16.54
CA THR A 110 -1.00 8.69 15.78
C THR A 110 -2.28 9.38 16.29
N ASP A 111 -2.42 10.68 16.05
CA ASP A 111 -3.65 11.43 16.35
C ASP A 111 -4.86 10.81 15.68
N ARG A 112 -4.75 10.46 14.41
CA ARG A 112 -5.83 9.81 13.66
C ARG A 112 -6.34 8.53 14.31
N LEU A 113 -5.44 7.73 14.90
CA LEU A 113 -5.85 6.54 15.65
C LEU A 113 -6.57 6.92 16.94
N ARG A 114 -6.06 7.90 17.69
CA ARG A 114 -6.68 8.39 18.91
C ARG A 114 -8.09 8.93 18.65
N ASP A 115 -8.27 9.67 17.57
CA ASP A 115 -9.56 10.22 17.14
C ASP A 115 -10.56 9.11 16.81
N PHE A 116 -10.11 8.06 16.10
CA PHE A 116 -10.94 6.89 15.83
C PHE A 116 -11.34 6.16 17.12
N GLU A 117 -10.37 5.89 18.00
CA GLU A 117 -10.64 5.19 19.25
C GLU A 117 -11.61 5.98 20.14
N GLU A 118 -11.47 7.30 20.24
CA GLU A 118 -12.43 8.15 20.95
C GLU A 118 -13.85 8.03 20.35
N ARG A 119 -13.98 8.17 19.02
CA ARG A 119 -15.30 8.05 18.37
C ARG A 119 -15.90 6.66 18.56
N ALA A 120 -15.11 5.60 18.42
CA ALA A 120 -15.55 4.22 18.59
C ALA A 120 -16.02 3.96 20.02
N ILE A 121 -15.26 4.39 21.03
CA ILE A 121 -15.63 4.29 22.45
C ILE A 121 -16.98 4.97 22.70
N ASN A 122 -17.14 6.20 22.22
CA ASN A 122 -18.38 6.94 22.44
C ASN A 122 -19.57 6.37 21.66
N SER A 123 -19.34 5.78 20.49
CA SER A 123 -20.38 5.02 19.77
C SER A 123 -20.83 3.80 20.58
N ALA A 124 -19.91 3.06 21.21
CA ALA A 124 -20.22 1.94 22.09
C ALA A 124 -20.98 2.36 23.36
N VAL A 125 -20.60 3.49 23.96
CA VAL A 125 -21.31 4.10 25.11
C VAL A 125 -22.75 4.44 24.71
N ILE A 126 -22.94 5.19 23.62
CA ILE A 126 -24.27 5.58 23.13
C ILE A 126 -25.10 4.35 22.78
N HIS A 127 -24.54 3.36 22.09
CA HIS A 127 -25.23 2.11 21.77
C HIS A 127 -25.68 1.35 23.01
N THR A 128 -24.87 1.34 24.08
CA THR A 128 -25.23 0.71 25.35
C THR A 128 -26.41 1.42 26.02
N LEU A 129 -26.41 2.75 26.01
CA LEU A 129 -27.51 3.58 26.53
C LEU A 129 -28.79 3.42 25.70
N LEU A 130 -28.68 3.39 24.37
CA LEU A 130 -29.82 3.14 23.47
C LEU A 130 -30.44 1.77 23.72
N LYS A 131 -29.62 0.73 23.95
CA LYS A 131 -30.11 -0.58 24.33
C LYS A 131 -30.91 -0.55 25.64
N GLN A 132 -30.43 0.18 26.65
CA GLN A 132 -31.17 0.36 27.91
C GLN A 132 -32.48 1.13 27.71
N ARG A 133 -32.48 2.12 26.83
CA ARG A 133 -33.70 2.84 26.42
C ARG A 133 -34.72 1.90 25.77
N ASP A 134 -34.27 1.02 24.88
CA ASP A 134 -35.13 0.01 24.23
C ASP A 134 -35.66 -1.02 25.24
N GLU A 135 -34.87 -1.31 26.28
CA GLU A 135 -35.25 -2.12 27.46
C GLU A 135 -36.12 -1.34 28.47
N LYS A 136 -36.48 -0.08 28.18
CA LYS A 136 -37.33 0.81 29.00
C LYS A 136 -36.75 1.15 30.37
N VAL A 137 -35.42 1.21 30.50
CA VAL A 137 -34.75 1.72 31.71
C VAL A 137 -35.01 3.23 31.84
N PRO A 138 -35.40 3.76 33.01
CA PRO A 138 -35.52 5.21 33.24
C PRO A 138 -34.20 5.95 32.99
N GLU A 139 -34.25 7.18 32.46
CA GLU A 139 -33.02 7.95 32.15
C GLU A 139 -32.13 8.16 33.39
N GLU A 140 -32.72 8.39 34.57
CA GLU A 140 -31.99 8.51 35.83
C GLU A 140 -31.26 7.23 36.28
N ASP A 141 -31.62 6.07 35.74
CA ASP A 141 -31.07 4.76 36.05
C ASP A 141 -30.14 4.22 34.95
N MET A 142 -30.02 4.92 33.82
CA MET A 142 -29.15 4.49 32.74
C MET A 142 -27.67 4.60 33.14
N ARG A 143 -26.93 3.49 33.04
CA ARG A 143 -25.53 3.38 33.49
C ARG A 143 -24.66 2.64 32.49
N VAL A 144 -23.39 3.01 32.39
CA VAL A 144 -22.38 2.35 31.56
C VAL A 144 -21.15 2.02 32.40
N LYS A 145 -20.74 0.75 32.37
CA LYS A 145 -19.52 0.28 33.04
C LYS A 145 -18.35 0.25 32.06
N VAL A 146 -17.19 0.70 32.52
CA VAL A 146 -15.95 0.67 31.72
C VAL A 146 -15.62 -0.76 31.27
N SER A 147 -15.82 -1.74 32.15
CA SER A 147 -15.55 -3.15 31.86
C SER A 147 -16.46 -3.73 30.78
N ASP A 148 -17.68 -3.22 30.61
CA ASP A 148 -18.60 -3.68 29.57
C ASP A 148 -18.24 -3.08 28.21
N ILE A 149 -17.81 -1.81 28.17
CA ILE A 149 -17.23 -1.21 26.95
C ILE A 149 -15.95 -1.94 26.55
N GLU A 150 -15.06 -2.24 27.51
CA GLU A 150 -13.84 -3.00 27.24
C GLU A 150 -14.12 -4.39 26.63
N LYS A 151 -15.16 -5.09 27.09
CA LYS A 151 -15.62 -6.36 26.50
C LYS A 151 -16.10 -6.19 25.06
N GLN A 152 -16.85 -5.13 24.76
CA GLN A 152 -17.32 -4.85 23.38
C GLN A 152 -16.15 -4.68 22.40
N PHE A 153 -15.01 -4.17 22.88
CA PHE A 153 -13.78 -4.06 22.08
C PHE A 153 -12.90 -5.32 22.14
N ASN A 154 -13.35 -6.44 22.70
CA ASN A 154 -12.52 -7.63 22.94
C ASN A 154 -11.20 -7.28 23.64
N ARG A 155 -11.24 -6.34 24.59
CA ARG A 155 -10.07 -5.81 25.31
C ARG A 155 -8.99 -5.19 24.40
N ALA A 156 -9.38 -4.70 23.23
CA ALA A 156 -8.50 -3.94 22.33
C ALA A 156 -8.09 -2.59 22.93
N ILE A 157 -9.06 -1.94 23.56
CA ILE A 157 -8.94 -0.65 24.22
C ILE A 157 -9.18 -0.92 25.71
N VAL A 158 -8.20 -0.56 26.54
CA VAL A 158 -8.21 -0.86 27.98
C VAL A 158 -8.92 0.22 28.79
N GLY A 159 -9.36 -0.12 30.01
CA GLY A 159 -10.15 0.77 30.87
C GLY A 159 -9.58 2.18 31.03
N ASN A 160 -8.27 2.34 31.24
CA ASN A 160 -7.65 3.67 31.37
C ASN A 160 -7.75 4.51 30.09
N ASP A 161 -7.71 3.90 28.90
CA ASP A 161 -7.92 4.61 27.64
C ASP A 161 -9.39 4.95 27.42
N ILE A 162 -10.30 4.09 27.88
CA ILE A 162 -11.75 4.34 27.87
C ILE A 162 -12.07 5.55 28.74
N LYS A 163 -11.66 5.55 30.02
CA LYS A 163 -11.91 6.64 30.97
C LYS A 163 -11.44 8.00 30.44
N ARG A 164 -10.25 8.05 29.83
CA ARG A 164 -9.68 9.28 29.25
C ARG A 164 -10.39 9.79 27.99
N ARG A 165 -11.18 8.96 27.32
CA ARG A 165 -11.76 9.27 26.00
C ARG A 165 -13.29 9.25 25.96
N ILE A 166 -13.94 8.85 27.05
CA ILE A 166 -15.38 9.02 27.20
C ILE A 166 -15.73 10.52 27.17
N ARG A 167 -16.73 10.88 26.38
CA ARG A 167 -17.19 12.26 26.25
C ARG A 167 -18.06 12.64 27.44
N ARG A 168 -17.59 13.65 28.18
CA ARG A 168 -18.27 14.27 29.33
C ARG A 168 -19.68 14.81 29.01
N ARG A 169 -19.93 15.12 27.74
CA ARG A 169 -21.26 15.56 27.27
C ARG A 169 -22.30 14.44 27.22
N VAL A 170 -21.86 13.17 27.14
CA VAL A 170 -22.74 12.00 26.99
C VAL A 170 -23.05 11.39 28.35
N VAL A 171 -22.02 11.23 29.17
CA VAL A 171 -22.12 10.61 30.50
C VAL A 171 -21.29 11.36 31.53
N GLN A 172 -21.58 11.16 32.81
CA GLN A 172 -20.82 11.66 33.95
C GLN A 172 -20.51 10.53 34.94
N PRO A 173 -19.42 10.60 35.73
CA PRO A 173 -19.12 9.59 36.75
C PRO A 173 -20.27 9.39 37.74
N VAL A 174 -20.59 8.15 38.08
CA VAL A 174 -21.55 7.87 39.17
C VAL A 174 -20.97 8.35 40.48
N ARG A 175 -21.76 9.12 41.24
CA ARG A 175 -21.35 9.62 42.56
C ARG A 175 -21.58 8.54 43.62
N PRO A 176 -20.54 8.13 44.39
CA PRO A 176 -20.75 7.29 45.56
C PRO A 176 -21.70 7.98 46.56
N PRO A 177 -22.68 7.26 47.15
CA PRO A 177 -23.56 7.83 48.15
C PRO A 177 -22.76 8.51 49.28
N GLY A 178 -23.04 9.79 49.56
CA GLY A 178 -22.41 10.56 50.64
C GLY A 178 -21.13 11.35 50.28
N THR A 179 -20.63 11.28 49.05
CA THR A 179 -19.49 12.13 48.64
C THR A 179 -19.94 13.54 48.25
N ARG A 180 -19.47 14.55 49.00
CA ARG A 180 -19.63 15.99 48.70
C ARG A 180 -18.62 16.48 47.65
N ARG A 181 -18.33 15.71 46.60
CA ARG A 181 -17.51 16.23 45.50
C ARG A 181 -18.28 17.35 44.80
N ARG A 182 -17.55 18.39 44.43
CA ARG A 182 -18.10 19.56 43.74
C ARG A 182 -18.71 19.09 42.41
N ALA A 183 -19.85 19.67 41.99
CA ALA A 183 -20.58 19.19 40.82
C ALA A 183 -19.76 19.27 39.51
N ASP A 184 -18.70 20.05 39.53
CA ASP A 184 -17.73 20.36 38.49
C ASP A 184 -16.46 19.46 38.52
N GLU A 185 -16.31 18.58 39.51
CA GLU A 185 -15.14 17.71 39.64
C GLU A 185 -15.32 16.39 38.87
N TRP A 186 -14.52 16.21 37.81
CA TRP A 186 -14.52 14.98 37.00
C TRP A 186 -13.64 13.91 37.66
N ASP A 187 -14.23 12.76 38.00
CA ASP A 187 -13.49 11.61 38.53
C ASP A 187 -12.84 10.82 37.38
N ASP A 188 -11.53 11.00 37.21
CA ASP A 188 -10.74 10.29 36.21
C ASP A 188 -10.59 8.79 36.50
N ASP A 189 -10.86 8.34 37.74
CA ASP A 189 -10.74 6.96 38.17
C ASP A 189 -12.08 6.19 38.15
N ALA A 190 -13.19 6.85 37.80
CA ALA A 190 -14.51 6.23 37.79
C ALA A 190 -14.60 4.99 36.86
N ASP A 191 -15.22 3.92 37.37
CA ASP A 191 -15.47 2.67 36.62
C ASP A 191 -16.92 2.54 36.12
N GLU A 192 -17.79 3.42 36.58
CA GLU A 192 -19.21 3.46 36.22
C GLU A 192 -19.65 4.90 35.96
N PHE A 193 -20.42 5.09 34.89
CA PHE A 193 -20.87 6.38 34.41
C PHE A 193 -22.38 6.36 34.21
N GLU A 194 -23.04 7.47 34.53
CA GLU A 194 -24.47 7.68 34.32
C GLU A 194 -24.75 8.62 33.14
N LEU A 195 -25.92 8.46 32.52
CA LEU A 195 -26.36 9.35 31.45
C LEU A 195 -26.34 10.81 31.95
N ASN A 196 -25.71 11.70 31.17
CA ASN A 196 -25.75 13.12 31.48
C ASN A 196 -27.18 13.63 31.22
N PRO A 197 -27.89 14.24 32.19
CA PRO A 197 -29.28 14.70 32.03
C PRO A 197 -29.48 15.71 30.89
N GLY A 198 -28.43 16.45 30.52
CA GLY A 198 -28.46 17.39 29.41
C GLY A 198 -28.22 16.77 28.04
N TYR A 199 -27.87 15.48 27.97
CA TYR A 199 -27.54 14.82 26.71
C TYR A 199 -28.80 14.45 25.93
N ARG A 200 -28.77 14.71 24.63
CA ARG A 200 -29.77 14.21 23.68
C ARG A 200 -29.07 13.25 22.73
N PHE A 201 -29.67 12.08 22.56
CA PHE A 201 -29.15 11.06 21.66
C PHE A 201 -29.00 11.61 20.24
N GLU A 202 -27.86 11.33 19.64
CA GLU A 202 -27.62 11.60 18.23
C GLU A 202 -28.53 10.71 17.37
N ASP A 203 -28.83 11.12 16.14
CA ASP A 203 -29.58 10.28 15.21
C ASP A 203 -28.78 9.02 14.80
N ASP A 204 -29.49 7.99 14.33
CA ASP A 204 -28.86 6.71 13.95
C ASP A 204 -27.76 6.89 12.91
N LEU A 205 -27.94 7.81 11.97
CA LEU A 205 -26.97 8.08 10.91
C LEU A 205 -25.66 8.66 11.47
N MET A 206 -25.75 9.55 12.44
CA MET A 206 -24.61 10.16 13.11
C MET A 206 -23.86 9.12 13.94
N ILE A 207 -24.57 8.22 14.63
CA ILE A 207 -23.96 7.10 15.36
C ILE A 207 -23.22 6.16 14.40
N HIS A 208 -23.81 5.83 13.26
CA HIS A 208 -23.14 5.03 12.22
C HIS A 208 -21.88 5.69 11.67
N ARG A 209 -21.84 7.04 11.60
CA ARG A 209 -20.66 7.80 11.19
C ARG A 209 -19.56 7.87 12.24
N MET A 210 -19.88 7.65 13.52
CA MET A 210 -18.86 7.61 14.58
C MET A 210 -17.93 6.40 14.42
N CYS A 211 -18.45 5.26 13.97
CA CYS A 211 -17.69 4.01 13.85
C CYS A 211 -18.01 3.27 12.54
N PRO A 212 -17.56 3.78 11.38
CA PRO A 212 -17.82 3.14 10.10
C PRO A 212 -17.06 1.81 9.99
N VAL A 213 -17.70 0.83 9.36
CA VAL A 213 -17.19 -0.55 9.28
C VAL A 213 -15.82 -0.64 8.58
N GLU A 214 -15.55 0.24 7.63
CA GLU A 214 -14.27 0.37 6.94
C GLU A 214 -13.14 0.76 7.90
N GLU A 215 -13.38 1.71 8.81
CA GLU A 215 -12.39 2.11 9.81
C GLU A 215 -12.20 1.02 10.85
N VAL A 216 -13.25 0.29 11.25
CA VAL A 216 -13.11 -0.88 12.12
C VAL A 216 -12.19 -1.92 11.49
N CYS A 217 -12.37 -2.23 10.20
CA CYS A 217 -11.49 -3.15 9.48
C CYS A 217 -10.05 -2.63 9.38
N ALA A 218 -9.86 -1.33 9.15
CA ALA A 218 -8.54 -0.70 9.15
C ALA A 218 -7.87 -0.80 10.53
N TYR A 219 -8.63 -0.59 11.61
CA TYR A 219 -8.15 -0.70 13.00
C TYR A 219 -7.73 -2.13 13.33
N ASP A 220 -8.57 -3.12 13.00
CA ASP A 220 -8.25 -4.53 13.25
C ASP A 220 -7.10 -5.01 12.37
N SER A 221 -6.96 -4.51 11.14
CA SER A 221 -5.78 -4.78 10.31
C SER A 221 -4.49 -4.24 10.96
N MET A 222 -4.53 -3.05 11.56
CA MET A 222 -3.40 -2.50 12.30
C MET A 222 -3.08 -3.39 13.52
N ARG A 223 -4.10 -3.74 14.32
CA ARG A 223 -3.92 -4.57 15.52
C ARG A 223 -3.34 -5.93 15.21
N ALA A 224 -3.87 -6.61 14.19
CA ALA A 224 -3.38 -7.92 13.77
C ALA A 224 -1.91 -7.85 13.31
N ALA A 225 -1.53 -6.79 12.58
CA ALA A 225 -0.16 -6.60 12.14
C ALA A 225 0.80 -6.26 13.30
N LYS A 226 0.36 -5.42 14.25
CA LYS A 226 1.10 -5.13 15.49
C LYS A 226 1.31 -6.40 16.31
N ALA A 227 0.27 -7.22 16.51
CA ALA A 227 0.37 -8.49 17.23
C ALA A 227 1.38 -9.45 16.59
N LYS A 228 1.39 -9.53 15.25
CA LYS A 228 2.40 -10.33 14.50
C LYS A 228 3.82 -9.80 14.68
N LEU A 229 4.02 -8.48 14.79
CA LEU A 229 5.33 -7.91 15.06
C LEU A 229 5.80 -8.20 16.49
N GLU A 230 4.90 -8.25 17.46
CA GLU A 230 5.19 -8.50 18.88
C GLU A 230 5.34 -9.99 19.20
N ALA A 231 4.72 -10.88 18.42
CA ALA A 231 4.73 -12.32 18.64
C ALA A 231 6.14 -12.92 18.70
N GLY A 232 6.39 -13.74 19.73
CA GLY A 232 7.67 -14.44 19.93
C GLY A 232 8.83 -13.55 20.36
N ARG A 233 8.60 -12.28 20.68
CA ARG A 233 9.62 -11.36 21.21
C ARG A 233 9.58 -11.28 22.72
N ASP A 234 10.73 -10.99 23.30
CA ASP A 234 10.89 -10.64 24.70
C ASP A 234 10.30 -9.24 25.00
N ARG A 235 10.17 -8.92 26.29
CA ARG A 235 9.63 -7.64 26.77
C ARG A 235 10.36 -6.45 26.14
N ASP A 236 11.68 -6.51 26.05
CA ASP A 236 12.49 -5.42 25.51
C ASP A 236 12.36 -5.31 23.98
N GLY A 237 12.27 -6.44 23.28
CA GLY A 237 11.96 -6.50 21.86
C GLY A 237 10.62 -5.86 21.55
N ILE A 238 9.58 -6.20 22.31
CA ILE A 238 8.25 -5.58 22.20
C ILE A 238 8.33 -4.07 22.45
N ALA A 239 9.05 -3.63 23.51
CA ALA A 239 9.19 -2.21 23.81
C ALA A 239 9.88 -1.43 22.68
N ARG A 240 10.92 -2.02 22.04
CA ARG A 240 11.59 -1.43 20.88
C ARG A 240 10.65 -1.34 19.66
N ILE A 241 9.91 -2.41 19.36
CA ILE A 241 8.93 -2.41 18.26
C ILE A 241 7.88 -1.34 18.48
N ARG A 242 7.30 -1.24 19.68
CA ARG A 242 6.28 -0.23 20.01
C ARG A 242 6.76 1.21 19.81
N LYS A 243 8.05 1.48 20.08
CA LYS A 243 8.67 2.78 19.78
C LYS A 243 8.79 3.03 18.28
N LEU A 244 9.16 2.02 17.49
CA LEU A 244 9.39 2.17 16.04
C LEU A 244 8.10 2.25 15.21
N ILE A 245 7.04 1.53 15.58
CA ILE A 245 5.81 1.49 14.76
C ILE A 245 5.05 2.83 14.72
N GLY A 246 5.29 3.71 15.69
CA GLY A 246 4.69 5.05 15.76
C GLY A 246 5.54 6.17 15.14
N THR A 247 6.75 5.88 14.63
CA THR A 247 7.59 6.90 14.00
C THR A 247 7.33 7.01 12.52
N SER A 248 7.73 8.14 11.92
CA SER A 248 7.64 8.29 10.47
C SER A 248 8.62 7.34 9.77
N MET A 249 8.31 7.01 8.51
CA MET A 249 9.17 6.15 7.69
C MET A 249 10.62 6.65 7.61
N THR A 250 10.82 7.96 7.49
CA THR A 250 12.16 8.59 7.45
C THR A 250 12.89 8.45 8.78
N GLN A 251 12.20 8.68 9.90
CA GLN A 251 12.79 8.51 11.24
C GLN A 251 13.20 7.06 11.48
N MET A 252 12.36 6.11 11.09
CA MET A 252 12.67 4.68 11.18
C MET A 252 13.91 4.33 10.35
N GLN A 253 13.98 4.74 9.09
CA GLN A 253 15.16 4.50 8.22
C GLN A 253 16.44 5.12 8.80
N ASN A 254 16.37 6.33 9.34
CA ASN A 254 17.52 6.99 9.97
C ASN A 254 17.99 6.23 11.21
N ALA A 255 17.07 5.71 12.02
CA ALA A 255 17.40 4.87 13.17
C ALA A 255 18.14 3.58 12.76
N PHE A 256 17.64 2.87 11.73
CA PHE A 256 18.32 1.67 11.21
C PHE A 256 19.70 1.99 10.65
N GLN A 257 19.86 3.08 9.90
CA GLN A 257 21.16 3.47 9.34
C GLN A 257 22.20 3.78 10.41
N SER A 258 21.81 4.46 11.50
CA SER A 258 22.71 4.76 12.60
C SER A 258 23.20 3.49 13.30
N VAL A 259 22.32 2.51 13.51
CA VAL A 259 22.67 1.25 14.17
C VAL A 259 23.54 0.36 13.27
N MET A 260 23.28 0.31 11.96
CA MET A 260 24.01 -0.54 11.01
C MET A 260 25.51 -0.25 10.90
N ARG A 261 25.98 0.93 11.32
CA ARG A 261 27.40 1.33 11.25
C ARG A 261 28.30 0.55 12.22
N GLY A 262 27.76 0.06 13.35
CA GLY A 262 28.53 -0.63 14.39
C GLY A 262 28.26 -2.12 14.54
N THR A 263 27.46 -2.72 13.64
CA THR A 263 26.95 -4.09 13.82
C THR A 263 27.76 -5.14 13.07
N THR A 264 27.84 -6.34 13.63
CA THR A 264 28.43 -7.52 12.95
C THR A 264 27.62 -7.93 11.71
N PRO A 265 28.18 -8.71 10.77
CA PRO A 265 27.45 -9.18 9.59
C PRO A 265 26.15 -9.93 9.90
N ALA A 266 26.13 -10.76 10.95
CA ALA A 266 24.94 -11.50 11.38
C ALA A 266 23.85 -10.56 11.92
N GLN A 267 24.24 -9.59 12.75
CA GLN A 267 23.33 -8.56 13.26
C GLN A 267 22.77 -7.67 12.14
N ARG A 268 23.60 -7.33 11.15
CA ARG A 268 23.18 -6.54 9.98
C ARG A 268 22.07 -7.24 9.20
N LYS A 269 22.16 -8.55 8.97
CA LYS A 269 21.10 -9.32 8.31
C LYS A 269 19.78 -9.25 9.08
N GLY A 270 19.81 -9.47 10.40
CA GLY A 270 18.63 -9.37 11.25
C GLY A 270 17.99 -7.98 11.25
N LEU A 271 18.81 -6.92 11.23
CA LEU A 271 18.33 -5.54 11.16
C LEU A 271 17.69 -5.20 9.80
N LEU A 272 18.28 -5.65 8.68
CA LEU A 272 17.69 -5.47 7.35
C LEU A 272 16.37 -6.22 7.20
N ASP A 273 16.28 -7.42 7.78
CA ASP A 273 15.05 -8.20 7.80
C ASP A 273 13.96 -7.50 8.60
N LEU A 274 14.31 -6.95 9.78
CA LEU A 274 13.39 -6.18 10.60
C LEU A 274 12.97 -4.85 9.95
N GLU A 275 13.91 -4.12 9.34
CA GLU A 275 13.62 -2.90 8.58
C GLU A 275 12.57 -3.22 7.53
N LEU A 276 12.83 -4.21 6.67
CA LEU A 276 11.89 -4.64 5.63
C LEU A 276 10.52 -5.01 6.22
N MET A 277 10.46 -5.77 7.31
CA MET A 277 9.20 -6.11 7.97
C MET A 277 8.42 -4.86 8.41
N LEU A 278 9.09 -3.84 8.96
CA LEU A 278 8.47 -2.58 9.34
C LEU A 278 8.00 -1.78 8.12
N GLN A 279 8.77 -1.75 7.03
CA GLN A 279 8.34 -1.09 5.78
C GLN A 279 7.08 -1.75 5.19
N LEU A 280 6.92 -3.07 5.38
CA LEU A 280 5.81 -3.86 4.83
C LEU A 280 4.56 -3.93 5.70
N GLN A 281 4.51 -3.15 6.79
CA GLN A 281 3.32 -3.03 7.65
C GLN A 281 2.15 -2.40 6.90
N PRO A 282 0.89 -2.79 7.18
CA PRO A 282 -0.26 -2.38 6.39
C PRO A 282 -0.48 -0.86 6.38
N TRP A 283 -0.21 -0.15 7.49
CA TRP A 283 -0.29 1.32 7.53
C TRP A 283 0.73 1.98 6.59
N ASN A 284 1.95 1.44 6.48
CA ASN A 284 2.94 1.95 5.53
C ASN A 284 2.54 1.62 4.08
N GLN A 285 2.12 0.38 3.82
CA GLN A 285 1.77 -0.07 2.47
C GLN A 285 0.56 0.68 1.89
N THR A 286 -0.48 0.90 2.69
CA THR A 286 -1.71 1.58 2.24
C THR A 286 -1.48 3.07 1.99
N VAL A 287 -0.75 3.75 2.90
CA VAL A 287 -0.39 5.16 2.73
C VAL A 287 0.44 5.38 1.46
N GLU A 288 1.46 4.56 1.22
CA GLU A 288 2.31 4.73 0.05
C GLU A 288 1.59 4.39 -1.27
N PHE A 289 0.76 3.35 -1.27
CA PHE A 289 -0.07 3.03 -2.44
C PHE A 289 -1.02 4.18 -2.78
N LEU A 290 -1.76 4.69 -1.80
CA LEU A 290 -2.73 5.76 -2.01
C LEU A 290 -2.04 7.09 -2.36
N ALA A 291 -0.85 7.35 -1.84
CA ALA A 291 -0.02 8.47 -2.30
C ALA A 291 0.37 8.32 -3.77
N ALA A 292 0.72 7.12 -4.22
CA ALA A 292 1.12 6.88 -5.59
C ALA A 292 -0.04 6.96 -6.59
N VAL A 293 -1.19 6.35 -6.28
CA VAL A 293 -2.40 6.46 -7.11
C VAL A 293 -2.90 7.91 -7.18
N GLY A 294 -2.74 8.68 -6.10
CA GLY A 294 -3.03 10.11 -6.07
C GLY A 294 -1.95 11.02 -6.70
N GLY A 295 -0.90 10.47 -7.32
CA GLY A 295 0.16 11.25 -7.97
C GLY A 295 1.11 12.00 -7.02
N ARG A 296 1.03 11.76 -5.71
CA ARG A 296 1.85 12.39 -4.66
C ARG A 296 3.17 11.65 -4.38
N ALA A 297 3.31 10.42 -4.88
CA ALA A 297 4.50 9.59 -4.70
C ALA A 297 4.75 8.69 -5.91
N VAL A 298 5.97 8.16 -6.03
CA VAL A 298 6.31 7.09 -6.96
C VAL A 298 6.75 5.88 -6.14
N LEU A 299 6.27 4.69 -6.50
CA LEU A 299 6.62 3.43 -5.84
C LEU A 299 7.84 2.79 -6.49
N HIS A 300 8.66 2.15 -5.66
CA HIS A 300 9.70 1.23 -6.09
C HIS A 300 9.15 -0.21 -6.04
N LEU A 301 8.53 -0.63 -7.13
CA LEU A 301 7.97 -1.97 -7.26
C LEU A 301 9.05 -2.98 -7.67
N ASN A 302 9.39 -3.90 -6.78
CA ASN A 302 10.43 -4.90 -7.03
C ASN A 302 9.83 -6.19 -7.62
N PRO A 303 10.08 -6.54 -8.89
CA PRO A 303 9.56 -7.77 -9.51
C PRO A 303 10.32 -9.04 -9.10
N SER A 304 11.32 -8.94 -8.22
CA SER A 304 12.19 -10.06 -7.84
C SER A 304 11.42 -11.21 -7.19
N ARG A 305 11.66 -12.42 -7.70
CA ARG A 305 11.14 -13.66 -7.15
C ARG A 305 11.55 -13.87 -5.69
N ARG A 306 12.79 -13.49 -5.33
CA ARG A 306 13.33 -13.66 -3.97
C ARG A 306 12.52 -12.91 -2.92
N LEU A 307 12.11 -11.68 -3.23
CA LEU A 307 11.32 -10.87 -2.29
C LEU A 307 9.89 -11.40 -2.17
N ARG A 308 9.31 -11.86 -3.29
CA ARG A 308 8.00 -12.53 -3.28
C ARG A 308 8.02 -13.80 -2.43
N GLU A 309 9.03 -14.65 -2.57
CA GLU A 309 9.17 -15.87 -1.76
C GLU A 309 9.33 -15.56 -0.28
N LYS A 310 10.09 -14.52 0.06
CA LYS A 310 10.29 -14.09 1.45
C LYS A 310 9.02 -13.53 2.11
N THR A 311 8.16 -12.86 1.34
CA THR A 311 7.04 -12.07 1.89
C THR A 311 5.66 -12.62 1.57
N GLY A 312 5.54 -13.52 0.59
CA GLY A 312 4.28 -13.98 0.02
C GLY A 312 3.52 -12.93 -0.80
N LYS A 313 4.05 -11.72 -0.99
CA LYS A 313 3.39 -10.62 -1.70
C LYS A 313 3.94 -10.43 -3.11
N PHE A 314 3.07 -10.06 -4.05
CA PHE A 314 3.43 -9.69 -5.42
C PHE A 314 3.96 -8.26 -5.51
N TYR A 315 3.22 -7.30 -4.95
CA TYR A 315 3.61 -5.91 -4.82
C TYR A 315 4.12 -5.60 -3.42
N HIS A 316 5.15 -4.76 -3.35
CA HIS A 316 5.65 -4.13 -2.14
C HIS A 316 5.54 -2.63 -2.35
N TYR A 317 4.51 -2.01 -1.77
CA TYR A 317 4.23 -0.59 -1.92
C TYR A 317 5.20 0.20 -1.05
N VAL A 318 6.43 0.36 -1.54
CA VAL A 318 7.51 1.10 -0.89
C VAL A 318 7.80 2.34 -1.72
N ARG A 319 7.81 3.51 -1.09
CA ARG A 319 8.17 4.76 -1.76
C ARG A 319 9.56 4.65 -2.38
N ARG A 320 9.68 5.06 -3.64
CA ARG A 320 10.98 5.23 -4.28
C ARG A 320 11.75 6.30 -3.53
N GLN A 321 12.89 5.89 -2.96
CA GLN A 321 13.81 6.82 -2.33
C GLN A 321 14.62 7.53 -3.43
N PRO A 322 15.00 8.80 -3.21
CA PRO A 322 15.99 9.43 -4.08
C PRO A 322 17.28 8.57 -4.07
N PRO A 323 18.03 8.53 -5.18
CA PRO A 323 19.31 7.85 -5.22
C PRO A 323 20.16 8.30 -4.03
N LYS A 324 20.60 7.36 -3.19
CA LYS A 324 21.58 7.67 -2.16
C LYS A 324 22.86 8.01 -2.91
N GLU A 325 23.42 9.19 -2.68
CA GLU A 325 24.76 9.50 -3.17
C GLU A 325 25.73 8.46 -2.58
N ASP A 326 26.31 7.64 -3.43
CA ASP A 326 27.23 6.58 -3.04
C ASP A 326 28.36 7.16 -2.18
N GLN A 327 28.49 6.68 -0.94
CA GLN A 327 29.58 7.04 -0.02
C GLN A 327 30.90 6.33 -0.36
N VAL A 328 31.17 6.03 -1.64
CA VAL A 328 32.29 5.16 -2.06
C VAL A 328 33.51 5.95 -2.55
N SER A 329 33.62 7.25 -2.30
CA SER A 329 34.90 7.94 -2.46
C SER A 329 35.19 8.83 -1.26
N ALA A 330 36.20 8.44 -0.48
CA ALA A 330 36.90 9.27 0.50
C ALA A 330 37.71 10.40 -0.18
N GLN A 331 37.14 11.05 -1.20
CA GLN A 331 37.63 12.29 -1.76
C GLN A 331 36.83 13.45 -1.16
N PRO A 332 37.50 14.58 -0.83
CA PRO A 332 36.83 15.74 -0.28
C PRO A 332 35.73 16.21 -1.23
N LYS A 333 34.49 16.19 -0.73
CA LYS A 333 33.29 16.50 -1.50
C LYS A 333 33.25 17.99 -1.87
N VAL A 334 33.14 18.29 -3.16
CA VAL A 334 32.59 19.58 -3.59
C VAL A 334 31.07 19.50 -3.41
N LYS A 335 30.50 20.38 -2.56
CA LYS A 335 29.05 20.44 -2.34
C LYS A 335 28.32 20.68 -3.69
N PRO A 336 27.17 20.00 -3.96
CA PRO A 336 26.34 20.32 -5.10
C PRO A 336 25.78 21.74 -4.90
N GLY A 337 26.39 22.72 -5.55
CA GLY A 337 26.08 24.14 -5.37
C GLY A 337 27.28 25.08 -5.53
N THR A 338 28.50 24.59 -5.30
CA THR A 338 29.75 25.35 -5.50
C THR A 338 30.57 24.75 -6.64
N VAL A 339 29.96 24.68 -7.83
CA VAL A 339 30.71 24.37 -9.07
C VAL A 339 31.65 25.52 -9.43
N THR A 340 31.29 26.76 -9.08
CA THR A 340 32.14 27.94 -9.24
C THR A 340 33.38 27.84 -8.36
N GLY A 341 34.56 27.74 -8.98
CA GLY A 341 35.85 27.71 -8.29
C GLY A 341 36.56 26.35 -8.29
N THR A 342 35.90 25.26 -8.68
CA THR A 342 36.50 23.90 -8.68
C THR A 342 36.95 23.44 -10.07
N ASP A 343 37.68 22.32 -10.13
CA ASP A 343 38.17 21.70 -11.39
C ASP A 343 37.05 20.96 -12.16
N ALA A 344 35.84 20.92 -11.58
CA ALA A 344 34.62 20.43 -12.23
C ALA A 344 33.84 21.56 -12.94
N ASP A 345 34.33 22.80 -12.90
CA ASP A 345 33.66 23.94 -13.54
C ASP A 345 33.85 23.93 -15.07
N LEU A 346 32.86 23.37 -15.76
CA LEU A 346 32.79 23.35 -17.22
C LEU A 346 32.82 24.76 -17.85
N ARG A 347 32.58 25.84 -17.09
CA ARG A 347 32.69 27.23 -17.59
C ARG A 347 34.14 27.66 -17.78
N LYS A 348 35.09 27.03 -17.08
CA LYS A 348 36.54 27.29 -17.21
C LYS A 348 37.16 26.64 -18.44
N LEU A 349 36.50 25.63 -19.04
CA LEU A 349 37.02 24.94 -20.23
C LEU A 349 37.11 25.90 -21.42
N THR A 350 38.28 26.03 -22.03
CA THR A 350 38.46 26.80 -23.26
C THR A 350 37.82 26.10 -24.46
N MET A 351 37.56 26.82 -25.56
CA MET A 351 37.01 26.22 -26.78
C MET A 351 37.88 25.05 -27.31
N PRO A 352 39.23 25.16 -27.34
CA PRO A 352 40.10 24.04 -27.71
C PRO A 352 40.04 22.85 -26.73
N GLN A 353 39.94 23.11 -25.42
CA GLN A 353 39.82 22.04 -24.42
C GLN A 353 38.49 21.29 -24.56
N SER A 354 37.38 22.02 -24.78
CA SER A 354 36.07 21.40 -25.01
C SER A 354 36.06 20.55 -26.28
N GLU A 355 36.78 20.96 -27.33
CA GLU A 355 36.92 20.19 -28.56
C GLU A 355 37.72 18.92 -28.38
N ARG A 356 38.83 18.96 -27.63
CA ARG A 356 39.63 17.76 -27.31
C ARG A 356 38.81 16.73 -26.54
N ILE A 357 38.01 17.16 -25.57
CA ILE A 357 37.12 16.28 -24.80
C ILE A 357 36.05 15.64 -25.70
N LEU A 358 35.40 16.43 -26.56
CA LEU A 358 34.37 15.92 -27.48
C LEU A 358 34.93 14.96 -28.54
N LYS A 359 36.14 15.22 -29.06
CA LYS A 359 36.85 14.26 -29.92
C LYS A 359 37.16 12.95 -29.18
N GLY A 360 37.51 13.04 -27.89
CA GLY A 360 37.71 11.87 -27.02
C GLY A 360 36.45 11.02 -26.85
N PHE A 361 35.25 11.60 -26.92
CA PHE A 361 33.97 10.89 -26.95
C PHE A 361 33.54 10.45 -28.36
N GLY A 362 34.39 10.60 -29.38
CA GLY A 362 34.08 10.21 -30.76
C GLY A 362 33.18 11.17 -31.54
N VAL A 363 32.98 12.40 -31.07
CA VAL A 363 32.15 13.39 -31.80
C VAL A 363 32.92 13.92 -33.02
N PRO A 364 32.35 13.90 -34.24
CA PRO A 364 33.02 14.38 -35.45
C PRO A 364 33.42 15.85 -35.38
N GLU A 365 34.60 16.19 -35.92
CA GLU A 365 35.14 17.55 -35.87
C GLU A 365 34.26 18.59 -36.60
N SER A 366 33.60 18.18 -37.68
CA SER A 366 32.60 18.99 -38.39
C SER A 366 31.44 19.39 -37.48
N THR A 367 30.97 18.45 -36.66
CA THR A 367 29.89 18.66 -35.70
C THR A 367 30.37 19.61 -34.59
N ILE A 368 31.55 19.36 -34.01
CA ILE A 368 32.08 20.21 -32.94
C ILE A 368 32.25 21.67 -33.41
N LYS A 369 32.78 21.90 -34.61
CA LYS A 369 32.97 23.25 -35.19
C LYS A 369 31.65 24.00 -35.39
N SER A 370 30.56 23.31 -35.71
CA SER A 370 29.22 23.91 -35.82
C SER A 370 28.59 24.32 -34.47
N LEU A 371 29.08 23.76 -33.36
CA LEU A 371 28.51 24.00 -32.03
C LEU A 371 29.15 25.21 -31.35
N HIS A 372 28.30 26.18 -30.96
CA HIS A 372 28.69 27.27 -30.08
C HIS A 372 29.09 26.75 -28.68
N ARG A 373 29.88 27.55 -27.94
CA ARG A 373 30.47 27.20 -26.63
C ARG A 373 29.50 26.49 -25.68
N TRP A 374 28.29 27.02 -25.50
CA TRP A 374 27.30 26.45 -24.59
C TRP A 374 26.70 25.12 -25.05
N LYS A 375 26.67 24.84 -26.36
CA LYS A 375 26.27 23.54 -26.88
C LYS A 375 27.39 22.50 -26.69
N ARG A 376 28.66 22.87 -26.88
CA ARG A 376 29.83 22.01 -26.55
C ARG A 376 29.85 21.65 -25.05
N ILE A 377 29.82 22.68 -24.21
CA ILE A 377 29.04 22.78 -22.97
C ILE A 377 28.21 21.56 -22.53
N GLY A 378 26.96 21.60 -22.98
CA GLY A 378 25.92 20.62 -22.70
C GLY A 378 26.27 19.22 -23.21
N LEU A 379 26.88 19.11 -24.39
CA LEU A 379 27.23 17.83 -24.99
C LEU A 379 28.29 17.08 -24.18
N ILE A 380 29.33 17.78 -23.68
CA ILE A 380 30.32 17.19 -22.75
C ILE A 380 29.63 16.67 -21.49
N ARG A 381 28.69 17.43 -20.94
CA ARG A 381 27.97 17.04 -19.72
C ARG A 381 27.11 15.78 -19.94
N GLU A 382 26.45 15.69 -21.09
CA GLU A 382 25.62 14.56 -21.47
C GLU A 382 26.46 13.29 -21.67
N LEU A 383 27.53 13.39 -22.47
CA LEU A 383 28.43 12.27 -22.76
C LEU A 383 29.20 11.79 -21.53
N SER A 384 29.64 12.72 -20.66
CA SER A 384 30.23 12.36 -19.36
C SER A 384 29.22 11.64 -18.45
N GLY A 385 27.94 12.05 -18.47
CA GLY A 385 26.86 11.38 -17.73
C GLY A 385 26.61 9.96 -18.22
N ALA A 386 26.49 9.77 -19.53
CA ALA A 386 26.30 8.48 -20.17
C ALA A 386 27.48 7.53 -19.90
N ALA A 387 28.73 7.99 -20.11
CA ALA A 387 29.92 7.19 -19.88
C ALA A 387 30.08 6.74 -18.41
N THR A 388 29.62 7.56 -17.46
CA THR A 388 29.62 7.20 -16.03
C THR A 388 28.54 6.17 -15.71
N ALA A 389 27.36 6.26 -16.32
CA ALA A 389 26.29 5.27 -16.15
C ALA A 389 26.68 3.89 -16.70
N ASP A 390 27.41 3.87 -17.82
CA ASP A 390 27.84 2.64 -18.51
C ASP A 390 29.11 2.01 -17.91
N LYS A 391 29.71 2.61 -16.88
CA LYS A 391 31.00 2.21 -16.27
C LYS A 391 32.14 2.11 -17.29
N ASN A 392 32.17 2.99 -18.28
CA ASN A 392 33.22 2.96 -19.30
C ASN A 392 34.58 3.39 -18.69
N ALA A 393 35.54 2.46 -18.66
CA ALA A 393 36.86 2.65 -18.04
C ALA A 393 37.71 3.71 -18.76
N GLU A 394 37.53 3.87 -20.08
CA GLU A 394 38.29 4.80 -20.92
C GLU A 394 37.99 6.28 -20.62
N HIS A 395 36.88 6.55 -19.93
CA HIS A 395 36.42 7.91 -19.59
C HIS A 395 36.27 8.13 -18.08
N SER A 396 36.92 7.31 -17.25
CA SER A 396 36.82 7.38 -15.78
C SER A 396 37.15 8.76 -15.19
N GLY A 397 38.12 9.48 -15.77
CA GLY A 397 38.50 10.84 -15.35
C GLY A 397 37.49 11.94 -15.72
N LEU A 398 36.52 11.64 -16.59
CA LEU A 398 35.45 12.57 -17.02
C LEU A 398 34.20 12.47 -16.15
N SER A 399 34.16 11.52 -15.20
CA SER A 399 33.09 11.37 -14.20
C SER A 399 32.86 12.63 -13.37
N ARG A 400 33.89 13.47 -13.17
CA ARG A 400 33.78 14.78 -12.50
C ARG A 400 32.87 15.78 -13.20
N PHE A 401 32.65 15.61 -14.51
CA PHE A 401 31.76 16.45 -15.32
C PHE A 401 30.35 15.85 -15.44
N ALA A 402 30.18 14.58 -15.05
CA ALA A 402 28.90 13.93 -14.97
C ALA A 402 28.09 14.54 -13.82
N ARG A 403 26.85 14.92 -14.11
CA ARG A 403 25.86 15.16 -13.06
C ARG A 403 25.14 13.84 -12.82
N SER A 404 24.78 13.54 -11.58
CA SER A 404 23.82 12.46 -11.34
C SER A 404 22.55 12.79 -12.13
N LEU A 405 22.24 11.95 -13.11
CA LEU A 405 21.04 12.11 -13.92
C LEU A 405 19.85 11.83 -12.99
N ARG A 406 19.21 12.88 -12.47
CA ARG A 406 17.96 12.70 -11.75
C ARG A 406 16.92 12.25 -12.77
N VAL A 407 16.56 10.97 -12.70
CA VAL A 407 15.44 10.38 -13.46
C VAL A 407 14.24 11.29 -13.28
N GLY A 408 13.73 11.86 -14.38
CA GLY A 408 12.58 12.76 -14.34
C GLY A 408 11.35 12.04 -13.79
N ILE A 409 10.44 12.76 -13.11
CA ILE A 409 9.24 12.16 -12.47
C ILE A 409 8.45 11.32 -13.49
N GLN A 410 8.33 11.80 -14.74
CA GLN A 410 7.65 11.06 -15.81
C GLN A 410 8.30 9.71 -16.09
N GLN A 411 9.64 9.68 -16.20
CA GLN A 411 10.37 8.43 -16.39
C GLN A 411 10.21 7.51 -15.17
N GLN A 412 10.20 8.05 -13.95
CA GLN A 412 9.96 7.26 -12.75
C GLN A 412 8.56 6.63 -12.73
N MET A 413 7.53 7.36 -13.19
CA MET A 413 6.17 6.84 -13.34
C MET A 413 6.09 5.75 -14.41
N THR A 414 6.79 5.92 -15.54
CA THR A 414 6.90 4.89 -16.58
C THR A 414 7.54 3.61 -16.04
N GLU A 415 8.65 3.72 -15.31
CA GLU A 415 9.32 2.56 -14.69
C GLU A 415 8.43 1.86 -13.65
N GLN A 416 7.70 2.63 -12.82
CA GLN A 416 6.72 2.07 -11.89
C GLN A 416 5.65 1.27 -12.64
N LYS A 417 5.13 1.83 -13.74
CA LYS A 417 4.08 1.22 -14.55
C LYS A 417 4.57 -0.06 -15.25
N GLU A 418 5.76 -0.06 -15.82
CA GLU A 418 6.38 -1.25 -16.42
C GLU A 418 6.61 -2.36 -15.38
N ALA A 419 7.12 -2.01 -14.20
CA ALA A 419 7.29 -2.94 -13.10
C ALA A 419 5.94 -3.50 -12.63
N ALA A 420 4.91 -2.64 -12.54
CA ALA A 420 3.56 -3.06 -12.18
C ALA A 420 2.98 -4.05 -13.20
N ASN A 421 3.15 -3.79 -14.49
CA ASN A 421 2.72 -4.65 -15.58
C ASN A 421 3.42 -6.03 -15.54
N LYS A 422 4.73 -6.05 -15.28
CA LYS A 422 5.51 -7.29 -15.13
C LYS A 422 5.03 -8.12 -13.95
N ILE A 423 4.78 -7.48 -12.81
CA ILE A 423 4.26 -8.16 -11.61
C ILE A 423 2.85 -8.70 -11.88
N PHE A 424 1.96 -7.91 -12.49
CA PHE A 424 0.59 -8.31 -12.80
C PHE A 424 0.55 -9.53 -13.73
N LYS A 425 1.36 -9.51 -14.81
CA LYS A 425 1.48 -10.64 -15.74
C LYS A 425 1.92 -11.92 -15.02
N ASN A 426 2.88 -11.81 -14.09
CA ASN A 426 3.33 -12.95 -13.27
C ASN A 426 2.24 -13.45 -12.31
N MET A 427 1.52 -12.53 -11.66
CA MET A 427 0.40 -12.85 -10.78
C MET A 427 -0.70 -13.58 -11.55
N ARG A 428 -1.12 -13.04 -12.70
CA ARG A 428 -2.10 -13.68 -13.57
C ARG A 428 -1.66 -15.07 -14.01
N LYS A 429 -0.40 -15.24 -14.46
CA LYS A 429 0.15 -16.54 -14.86
C LYS A 429 0.12 -17.56 -13.71
N MET A 430 0.38 -17.13 -12.48
CA MET A 430 0.46 -18.00 -11.31
C MET A 430 -0.93 -18.37 -10.75
N LEU A 431 -1.85 -17.41 -10.72
CA LEU A 431 -3.16 -17.58 -10.09
C LEU A 431 -4.24 -18.09 -11.07
N SER A 432 -4.07 -17.85 -12.37
CA SER A 432 -4.97 -18.39 -13.40
C SER A 432 -4.79 -19.90 -13.54
N ASP A 433 -5.91 -20.58 -13.72
CA ASP A 433 -5.91 -22.02 -13.96
C ASP A 433 -5.60 -22.33 -15.43
N LYS A 434 -4.48 -23.00 -15.73
CA LYS A 434 -4.04 -23.25 -17.12
C LYS A 434 -5.09 -24.00 -17.96
N LYS A 435 -5.86 -24.89 -17.34
CA LYS A 435 -6.94 -25.65 -18.03
C LYS A 435 -8.23 -24.84 -18.15
N GLY A 436 -8.52 -23.92 -17.22
CA GLY A 436 -9.69 -23.03 -17.28
C GLY A 436 -9.63 -22.02 -18.43
N THR A 437 -8.43 -21.53 -18.76
CA THR A 437 -8.23 -20.58 -19.87
C THR A 437 -8.59 -21.17 -21.23
N ARG A 438 -8.39 -22.49 -21.44
CA ARG A 438 -8.77 -23.19 -22.68
C ARG A 438 -10.29 -23.32 -22.81
N ARG A 439 -10.99 -23.67 -21.73
CA ARG A 439 -12.46 -23.75 -21.71
C ARG A 439 -13.14 -22.38 -21.87
N ALA A 440 -12.58 -21.32 -21.28
CA ALA A 440 -13.09 -19.95 -21.43
C ALA A 440 -12.91 -19.42 -22.87
N ARG A 441 -11.85 -19.83 -23.57
CA ARG A 441 -11.68 -19.55 -25.01
C ARG A 441 -12.64 -20.36 -25.88
N ALA A 442 -12.95 -21.60 -25.53
CA ALA A 442 -13.90 -22.43 -26.28
C ALA A 442 -15.38 -22.02 -26.07
N GLY A 443 -15.71 -21.39 -24.94
CA GLY A 443 -17.06 -20.90 -24.63
C GLY A 443 -17.38 -19.48 -25.12
N GLY A 444 -16.41 -18.79 -25.72
CA GLY A 444 -16.62 -17.51 -26.41
C GLY A 444 -16.48 -17.73 -27.90
N GLY A 445 -17.58 -17.59 -28.64
CA GLY A 445 -17.75 -17.78 -30.08
C GLY A 445 -16.47 -17.84 -30.92
N GLY A 446 -16.33 -18.94 -31.65
CA GLY A 446 -15.20 -19.19 -32.54
C GLY A 446 -14.97 -18.07 -33.54
N SER A 447 -13.70 -17.66 -33.63
CA SER A 447 -13.05 -17.38 -34.90
C SER A 447 -11.76 -18.19 -34.83
N SER A 448 -11.71 -19.26 -35.60
CA SER A 448 -10.44 -19.75 -36.15
C SER A 448 -9.79 -18.58 -36.89
N ASP A 449 -8.47 -18.50 -36.82
CA ASP A 449 -7.60 -18.28 -37.98
C ASP A 449 -6.15 -18.22 -37.48
N ASP A 450 -5.40 -19.16 -38.05
CA ASP A 450 -3.95 -19.23 -38.27
C ASP A 450 -3.05 -19.74 -37.12
N ASP A 451 -2.89 -21.06 -37.16
CA ASP A 451 -1.65 -21.77 -36.87
C ASP A 451 -0.56 -21.34 -37.87
N ASP A 452 0.54 -20.75 -37.38
CA ASP A 452 1.84 -20.83 -38.06
C ASP A 452 2.79 -21.57 -37.11
N ASP A 453 3.00 -22.82 -37.48
CA ASP A 453 3.99 -23.76 -36.99
C ASP A 453 5.36 -23.30 -37.50
N ASP A 454 6.33 -23.07 -36.61
CA ASP A 454 7.74 -23.07 -37.01
C ASP A 454 8.56 -23.80 -35.96
N GLY A 455 8.58 -25.12 -36.13
CA GLY A 455 9.55 -26.01 -35.54
C GLY A 455 10.88 -25.89 -36.29
N GLY A 456 11.78 -25.06 -35.77
CA GLY A 456 13.20 -25.10 -36.10
C GLY A 456 13.97 -25.85 -35.01
N SER A 457 14.16 -27.15 -35.22
CA SER A 457 15.33 -27.87 -34.68
C SER A 457 16.59 -27.37 -35.37
N ASP A 458 17.66 -27.14 -34.60
CA ASP A 458 19.01 -27.52 -34.99
C ASP A 458 19.95 -27.44 -33.77
N ASP A 459 20.99 -28.26 -33.85
CA ASP A 459 21.99 -28.68 -32.86
C ASP A 459 22.64 -27.62 -31.95
#